data_AF-A0A2H0Q6V8-F1
#
_entry.id   AF-A0A2H0Q6V8-F1
#
_cell.length_a   1.000
_cell.length_b   1.000
_cell.length_c   1.000
_cell.angle_alpha   90.00
_cell.angle_beta   90.00
_cell.angle_gamma   90.00
#
_symmetry.space_group_name_H-M   'P 1'
#
loop_
_entity.id
_entity.type
_entity.pdbx_description
1 polymer ?
#
loop_
_entity_poly.entity_id
_entity_poly.type
_entity_poly.pdbx_seq_one_letter_code
_entity_poly.pdbx_strand_id
1 'polypeptide(L)'
;MKFLILMASMLLSLNSFASLNQDDVQKAMAGQWSVKFNGSTVKFLIRSSGDISVISSEQNDYLSASLSFSGSDEDWRMNGLPVAHIILSEGSDEDVRDVHFLVTAIGEGEEIQLKKLALFTTFNDGPNEFSDAEQGWSAFKKYDAESKKWIEIK
;
A
#
# COMPACT_ATOMS: atom_id res chain seq x y z
N MET A 1 25.68 -39.37 -22.51
CA MET A 1 24.28 -39.00 -22.17
C MET A 1 24.08 -38.57 -20.72
N LYS A 2 24.50 -39.34 -19.70
CA LYS A 2 24.28 -38.99 -18.28
C LYS A 2 24.84 -37.62 -17.86
N PHE A 3 26.01 -37.24 -18.37
CA PHE A 3 26.65 -35.96 -18.07
C PHE A 3 25.90 -34.74 -18.65
N LEU A 4 25.24 -34.94 -19.80
CA LEU A 4 24.52 -33.88 -20.52
C LEU A 4 23.19 -33.55 -19.83
N ILE A 5 22.54 -34.58 -19.26
CA ILE A 5 21.33 -34.44 -18.45
C ILE A 5 21.65 -33.69 -17.15
N LEU A 6 22.79 -33.99 -16.52
CA LEU A 6 23.23 -33.32 -15.29
C LEU A 6 23.49 -31.82 -15.51
N MET A 7 24.16 -31.46 -16.62
CA MET A 7 24.40 -30.06 -16.99
C MET A 7 23.09 -29.31 -17.28
N ALA A 8 22.12 -29.95 -17.96
CA ALA A 8 20.82 -29.35 -18.22
C ALA A 8 20.03 -29.11 -16.92
N SER A 9 20.08 -30.04 -15.96
CA SER A 9 19.44 -29.84 -14.64
C SER A 9 20.10 -28.73 -13.80
N MET A 10 21.41 -28.53 -13.90
CA MET A 10 22.09 -27.41 -13.22
C MET A 10 21.77 -26.05 -13.86
N LEU A 11 21.56 -26.00 -15.17
CA LEU A 11 21.15 -24.77 -15.87
C LEU A 11 19.69 -24.40 -15.58
N LEU A 12 18.81 -25.40 -15.36
CA LEU A 12 17.40 -25.17 -15.03
C LEU A 12 17.16 -24.82 -13.54
N SER A 13 18.12 -25.10 -12.65
CA SER A 13 18.04 -24.71 -11.23
C SER A 13 18.43 -23.24 -10.96
N LEU A 14 18.84 -22.49 -11.99
CA LEU A 14 19.15 -21.05 -11.89
C LEU A 14 17.92 -20.14 -12.04
N ASN A 15 16.71 -20.69 -12.00
CA ASN A 15 15.50 -19.88 -11.83
C ASN A 15 15.50 -19.33 -10.39
N SER A 16 16.30 -18.29 -10.20
CA SER A 16 16.33 -17.47 -9.00
C SER A 16 14.94 -16.90 -8.82
N PHE A 17 14.22 -17.37 -7.81
CA PHE A 17 13.03 -16.69 -7.32
C PHE A 17 13.50 -15.31 -6.85
N ALA A 18 13.15 -14.25 -7.58
CA ALA A 18 13.47 -12.89 -7.16
C ALA A 18 12.82 -12.63 -5.79
N SER A 19 13.62 -12.27 -4.78
CA SER A 19 13.07 -11.63 -3.58
C SER A 19 12.66 -10.22 -3.96
N LEU A 20 11.46 -9.80 -3.56
CA LEU A 20 11.06 -8.40 -3.67
C LEU A 20 11.89 -7.60 -2.68
N ASN A 21 12.61 -6.56 -3.10
CA ASN A 21 13.29 -5.69 -2.14
C ASN A 21 12.36 -4.55 -1.71
N GLN A 22 12.63 -3.98 -0.54
CA GLN A 22 11.91 -2.81 -0.02
C GLN A 22 11.83 -1.68 -1.05
N ASP A 23 12.96 -1.38 -1.71
CA ASP A 23 13.07 -0.35 -2.75
C ASP A 23 12.10 -0.58 -3.90
N ASP A 24 11.88 -1.84 -4.28
CA ASP A 24 11.01 -2.15 -5.41
C ASP A 24 9.53 -1.98 -5.02
N VAL A 25 9.17 -2.31 -3.79
CA VAL A 25 7.83 -2.00 -3.25
C VAL A 25 7.65 -0.49 -3.08
N GLN A 26 8.65 0.24 -2.60
CA GLN A 26 8.58 1.70 -2.50
C GLN A 26 8.36 2.34 -3.87
N LYS A 27 9.09 1.89 -4.89
CA LYS A 27 8.87 2.33 -6.29
C LYS A 27 7.48 1.94 -6.79
N ALA A 28 7.02 0.74 -6.49
CA ALA A 28 5.67 0.30 -6.86
C ALA A 28 4.58 1.13 -6.16
N MET A 29 4.80 1.58 -4.91
CA MET A 29 3.89 2.44 -4.16
C MET A 29 3.93 3.91 -4.63
N ALA A 30 5.04 4.37 -5.20
CA ALA A 30 5.18 5.74 -5.66
C ALA A 30 4.11 6.12 -6.70
N GLY A 31 3.61 7.35 -6.59
CA GLY A 31 2.56 7.90 -7.46
C GLY A 31 1.48 8.66 -6.70
N GLN A 32 0.47 9.11 -7.44
CA GLN A 32 -0.70 9.77 -6.88
C GLN A 32 -1.76 8.75 -6.50
N TRP A 33 -2.39 8.97 -5.36
CA TRP A 33 -3.40 8.12 -4.78
C TRP A 33 -4.63 8.93 -4.41
N SER A 34 -5.80 8.28 -4.44
CA SER A 34 -7.05 8.89 -3.99
C SER A 34 -7.89 7.92 -3.21
N VAL A 35 -8.61 8.45 -2.24
CA VAL A 35 -9.63 7.72 -1.52
C VAL A 35 -10.84 8.61 -1.24
N LYS A 36 -12.01 8.00 -1.24
CA LYS A 36 -13.23 8.67 -0.78
C LYS A 36 -13.38 8.48 0.72
N PHE A 37 -13.63 9.59 1.40
CA PHE A 37 -13.83 9.70 2.83
C PHE A 37 -15.01 10.63 3.11
N ASN A 38 -16.04 10.17 3.84
CA ASN A 38 -17.16 11.01 4.27
C ASN A 38 -17.77 11.89 3.15
N GLY A 39 -17.85 11.35 1.93
CA GLY A 39 -18.33 12.08 0.75
C GLY A 39 -17.29 12.99 0.06
N SER A 40 -16.16 13.25 0.71
CA SER A 40 -15.01 13.98 0.17
C SER A 40 -13.99 13.07 -0.51
N THR A 41 -13.24 13.62 -1.46
CA THR A 41 -12.09 12.92 -2.06
C THR A 41 -10.79 13.48 -1.48
N VAL A 42 -10.02 12.61 -0.82
CA VAL A 42 -8.65 12.91 -0.42
C VAL A 42 -7.71 12.43 -1.51
N LYS A 43 -6.78 13.29 -1.93
CA LYS A 43 -5.67 12.92 -2.83
C LYS A 43 -4.34 13.14 -2.13
N PHE A 44 -3.45 12.18 -2.29
CA PHE A 44 -2.11 12.23 -1.69
C PHE A 44 -1.07 11.67 -2.65
N LEU A 45 0.18 12.08 -2.46
CA LEU A 45 1.34 11.66 -3.24
C LEU A 45 2.22 10.77 -2.36
N ILE A 46 2.62 9.62 -2.88
CA ILE A 46 3.73 8.84 -2.35
C ILE A 46 4.93 9.08 -3.26
N ARG A 47 6.03 9.59 -2.70
CA ARG A 47 7.29 9.80 -3.43
C ARG A 47 8.09 8.51 -3.51
N SER A 48 9.03 8.45 -4.44
CA SER A 48 9.96 7.32 -4.54
C SER A 48 10.88 7.15 -3.32
N SER A 49 11.00 8.16 -2.46
CA SER A 49 11.68 8.07 -1.16
C SER A 49 10.87 7.32 -0.09
N GLY A 50 9.58 7.05 -0.35
CA GLY A 50 8.65 6.56 0.66
C GLY A 50 7.95 7.68 1.45
N ASP A 51 8.24 8.95 1.18
CA ASP A 51 7.52 10.06 1.81
C ASP A 51 6.10 10.20 1.28
N ILE A 52 5.14 10.42 2.16
CA ILE A 52 3.75 10.69 1.83
C ILE A 52 3.41 12.17 2.05
N SER A 53 2.56 12.74 1.21
CA SER A 53 2.08 14.12 1.37
C SER A 53 0.66 14.25 0.83
N VAL A 54 -0.23 14.89 1.60
CA VAL A 54 -1.59 15.22 1.16
C VAL A 54 -1.52 16.36 0.15
N ILE A 55 -2.14 16.18 -1.02
CA ILE A 55 -2.11 17.16 -2.12
C ILE A 55 -3.38 18.00 -2.13
N SER A 56 -4.53 17.36 -1.87
CA SER A 56 -5.82 18.04 -1.83
C SER A 56 -6.80 17.32 -0.92
N SER A 57 -7.51 18.11 -0.13
CA SER A 57 -8.64 17.71 0.69
C SER A 57 -9.76 18.70 0.39
N GLU A 58 -10.92 18.22 -0.07
CA GLU A 58 -12.03 19.10 -0.49
C GLU A 58 -12.78 19.71 0.70
N GLN A 59 -12.62 19.19 1.92
CA GLN A 59 -13.38 19.62 3.10
C GLN A 59 -12.60 19.70 4.42
N ASN A 60 -11.38 19.15 4.51
CA ASN A 60 -10.70 18.95 5.80
C ASN A 60 -9.33 19.59 5.85
N ASP A 61 -9.20 20.64 6.68
CA ASP A 61 -7.95 21.37 6.93
C ASP A 61 -6.98 20.61 7.87
N TYR A 62 -7.50 19.67 8.66
CA TYR A 62 -6.73 18.88 9.64
C TYR A 62 -6.61 17.42 9.20
N LEU A 63 -6.13 17.20 7.97
CA LEU A 63 -5.86 15.87 7.45
C LEU A 63 -4.35 15.63 7.37
N SER A 64 -3.88 14.58 8.03
CA SER A 64 -2.50 14.11 7.90
C SER A 64 -2.45 12.72 7.27
N ALA A 65 -1.30 12.37 6.73
CA ALA A 65 -1.05 11.07 6.13
C ALA A 65 0.30 10.55 6.60
N SER A 66 0.36 9.28 6.97
CA SER A 66 1.59 8.57 7.27
C SER A 66 1.67 7.28 6.45
N LEU A 67 2.89 6.87 6.13
CA LEU A 67 3.19 5.65 5.41
C LEU A 67 4.31 4.94 6.14
N SER A 68 4.10 3.66 6.41
CA SER A 68 5.14 2.77 6.92
C SER A 68 5.25 1.55 6.01
N PHE A 69 6.46 1.01 5.92
CA PHE A 69 6.75 -0.20 5.19
C PHE A 69 7.07 -1.31 6.18
N SER A 70 6.57 -2.51 5.92
CA SER A 70 6.76 -3.69 6.78
C SER A 70 7.57 -4.75 6.03
N GLY A 71 8.59 -5.29 6.69
CA GLY A 71 9.47 -6.35 6.16
C GLY A 71 10.94 -6.13 6.56
N SER A 72 11.69 -7.22 6.76
CA SER A 72 13.17 -7.21 6.79
C SER A 72 13.67 -7.48 5.37
N ASP A 73 14.83 -6.94 4.96
CA ASP A 73 15.41 -7.09 3.61
C ASP A 73 15.43 -8.53 3.05
N GLU A 74 15.28 -9.55 3.91
CA GLU A 74 15.35 -10.97 3.53
C GLU A 74 13.96 -11.66 3.38
N ASP A 75 12.87 -11.08 3.92
CA ASP A 75 11.58 -11.78 4.10
C ASP A 75 10.37 -11.18 3.35
N TRP A 76 10.56 -10.20 2.46
CA TRP A 76 9.49 -9.62 1.62
C TRP A 76 8.83 -10.62 0.64
N ARG A 77 9.28 -11.89 0.65
CA ARG A 77 8.69 -13.02 -0.10
C ARG A 77 7.30 -13.45 0.38
N MET A 78 6.71 -12.76 1.34
CA MET A 78 5.44 -13.19 1.92
C MET A 78 4.26 -12.68 1.10
N ASN A 79 3.94 -13.40 0.01
CA ASN A 79 2.67 -13.30 -0.69
C ASN A 79 1.52 -13.31 0.34
N GLY A 80 0.83 -12.18 0.49
CA GLY A 80 -0.34 -12.06 1.38
C GLY A 80 -0.08 -11.42 2.75
N LEU A 81 1.15 -11.00 3.07
CA LEU A 81 1.42 -10.15 4.25
C LEU A 81 1.41 -8.65 3.88
N PRO A 82 1.09 -7.77 4.85
CA PRO A 82 1.14 -6.33 4.62
C PRO A 82 2.60 -5.90 4.40
N VAL A 83 2.87 -5.21 3.29
CA VAL A 83 4.18 -4.64 2.95
C VAL A 83 4.19 -3.12 3.09
N ALA A 84 3.02 -2.48 3.01
CA ALA A 84 2.86 -1.06 3.23
C ALA A 84 1.57 -0.81 4.03
N HIS A 85 1.67 0.11 4.99
CA HIS A 85 0.57 0.56 5.81
C HIS A 85 0.47 2.08 5.72
N ILE A 86 -0.63 2.55 5.12
CA ILE A 86 -0.96 3.97 5.02
C ILE A 86 -2.02 4.27 6.07
N ILE A 87 -1.81 5.35 6.83
CA ILE A 87 -2.79 5.89 7.75
C ILE A 87 -3.14 7.29 7.29
N LEU A 88 -4.42 7.55 7.05
CA LEU A 88 -4.95 8.91 6.93
C LEU A 88 -5.64 9.25 8.24
N SER A 89 -5.27 10.37 8.85
CA SER A 89 -5.82 10.80 10.13
C SER A 89 -6.51 12.14 9.95
N GLU A 90 -7.79 12.20 10.33
CA GLU A 90 -8.59 13.42 10.41
C GLU A 90 -8.91 13.72 11.87
N GLY A 91 -8.71 14.96 12.30
CA GLY A 91 -9.22 15.43 13.57
C GLY A 91 -8.22 16.22 14.42
N SER A 92 -8.52 16.31 15.71
CA SER A 92 -7.72 17.01 16.74
C SER A 92 -7.42 16.07 17.91
N ASP A 93 -6.62 16.51 18.87
CA ASP A 93 -6.14 15.70 20.00
C ASP A 93 -7.24 14.95 20.80
N GLU A 94 -8.49 15.42 20.75
CA GLU A 94 -9.63 14.84 21.48
C GLU A 94 -10.52 13.94 20.60
N ASP A 95 -10.55 14.16 19.29
CA ASP A 95 -11.39 13.45 18.31
C ASP A 95 -10.57 13.09 17.08
N VAL A 96 -10.08 11.85 16.99
CA VAL A 96 -9.26 11.39 15.86
C VAL A 96 -9.93 10.23 15.13
N ARG A 97 -10.05 10.36 13.81
CA ARG A 97 -10.47 9.31 12.90
C ARG A 97 -9.29 8.89 12.06
N ASP A 98 -8.88 7.63 12.22
CA ASP A 98 -7.81 7.04 11.43
C ASP A 98 -8.36 6.06 10.41
N VAL A 99 -7.74 6.06 9.25
CA VAL A 99 -8.09 5.22 8.11
C VAL A 99 -6.86 4.42 7.73
N HIS A 100 -6.97 3.12 7.92
CA HIS A 100 -5.87 2.20 7.74
C HIS A 100 -6.03 1.49 6.40
N PHE A 101 -5.03 1.65 5.54
CA PHE A 101 -4.89 0.90 4.30
C PHE A 101 -3.69 -0.02 4.40
N LEU A 102 -3.95 -1.32 4.41
CA LEU A 102 -2.92 -2.34 4.33
C LEU A 102 -2.81 -2.80 2.88
N VAL A 103 -1.61 -2.70 2.33
CA VAL A 103 -1.28 -3.13 0.96
C VAL A 103 -0.30 -4.28 1.04
N THR A 104 -0.53 -5.31 0.22
CA THR A 104 0.43 -6.39 -0.06
C THR A 104 1.01 -6.17 -1.45
N ALA A 105 2.24 -6.63 -1.66
CA ALA A 105 2.83 -6.75 -2.98
C ALA A 105 2.86 -8.24 -3.38
N ILE A 106 2.66 -8.52 -4.66
CA ILE A 106 2.86 -9.84 -5.25
C ILE A 106 3.80 -9.65 -6.44
N GLY A 107 4.89 -10.43 -6.44
CA GLY A 107 5.86 -10.45 -7.54
C GLY A 107 5.64 -11.67 -8.40
N GLU A 108 5.37 -11.47 -9.69
CA GLU A 108 5.44 -12.53 -10.71
C GLU A 108 6.51 -12.11 -11.74
N GLY A 109 7.72 -12.66 -11.64
CA GLY A 109 8.83 -12.27 -12.51
C GLY A 109 9.42 -10.90 -12.16
N GLU A 110 9.49 -9.99 -13.14
CA GLU A 110 10.02 -8.62 -12.98
C GLU A 110 8.96 -7.57 -12.59
N GLU A 111 7.68 -7.96 -12.57
CA GLU A 111 6.58 -7.02 -12.32
C GLU A 111 6.01 -7.17 -10.90
N ILE A 112 5.93 -6.04 -10.18
CA ILE A 112 5.33 -5.95 -8.85
C ILE A 112 3.90 -5.45 -8.99
N GLN A 113 2.95 -6.28 -8.55
CA GLN A 113 1.55 -5.90 -8.46
C GLN A 113 1.19 -5.59 -7.00
N LEU A 114 0.61 -4.41 -6.78
CA LEU A 114 0.04 -4.03 -5.50
C LEU A 114 -1.39 -4.56 -5.38
N LYS A 115 -1.73 -5.10 -4.21
CA LYS A 115 -3.11 -5.52 -3.88
C LYS A 115 -3.51 -4.99 -2.52
N LYS A 116 -4.79 -4.71 -2.37
CA LYS A 116 -5.36 -4.26 -1.10
C LYS A 116 -5.54 -5.47 -0.21
N LEU A 117 -4.93 -5.44 0.96
CA LEU A 117 -5.08 -6.50 1.97
C LEU A 117 -6.25 -6.19 2.90
N ALA A 118 -6.29 -4.97 3.44
CA ALA A 118 -7.36 -4.53 4.34
C ALA A 118 -7.59 -3.03 4.23
N LEU A 119 -8.82 -2.62 4.52
CA LEU A 119 -9.24 -1.24 4.69
C LEU A 119 -10.19 -1.19 5.87
N PHE A 120 -9.80 -0.46 6.90
CA PHE A 120 -10.61 -0.29 8.10
C PHE A 120 -10.38 1.08 8.71
N THR A 121 -11.26 1.46 9.62
CA THR A 121 -11.19 2.72 10.33
C THR A 121 -11.27 2.52 11.80
N THR A 122 -10.58 3.39 12.51
CA THR A 122 -10.64 3.47 13.96
C THR A 122 -11.05 4.89 14.33
N PHE A 123 -11.90 5.00 15.35
CA PHE A 123 -12.31 6.27 15.90
C PHE A 123 -11.90 6.34 17.36
N ASN A 124 -11.23 7.44 17.72
CA ASN A 124 -10.81 7.73 19.07
C ASN A 124 -11.53 9.01 19.54
N ASP A 125 -12.50 8.84 20.44
CA ASP A 125 -13.26 9.89 21.14
C ASP A 125 -12.65 10.10 22.55
N GLY A 126 -11.35 10.41 22.57
CA GLY A 126 -10.57 10.61 23.78
C GLY A 126 -10.81 9.56 24.90
N PRO A 127 -11.27 9.95 26.10
CA PRO A 127 -11.45 9.05 27.24
C PRO A 127 -12.69 8.11 27.14
N ASN A 128 -13.51 8.21 26.10
CA ASN A 128 -14.85 7.60 26.04
C ASN A 128 -14.95 6.31 25.19
N GLU A 129 -13.86 5.56 25.05
CA GLU A 129 -13.75 4.25 24.38
C GLU A 129 -13.68 4.26 22.84
N PHE A 130 -13.01 3.22 22.33
CA PHE A 130 -12.72 2.94 20.93
C PHE A 130 -13.96 2.30 20.27
N SER A 131 -14.41 2.83 19.13
CA SER A 131 -15.59 2.34 18.43
C SER A 131 -15.23 1.88 17.01
N ASP A 132 -15.71 0.70 16.62
CA ASP A 132 -15.37 0.06 15.35
C ASP A 132 -16.37 0.40 14.23
N ALA A 133 -15.77 0.71 13.07
CA ALA A 133 -16.24 0.52 11.70
C ALA A 133 -17.57 1.14 11.23
N GLU A 134 -17.53 2.38 10.75
CA GLU A 134 -18.51 2.86 9.77
C GLU A 134 -18.17 2.40 8.34
N GLN A 135 -19.14 1.73 7.70
CA GLN A 135 -19.14 1.34 6.29
C GLN A 135 -19.27 2.57 5.38
N GLY A 136 -18.18 3.31 5.15
CA GLY A 136 -18.17 4.46 4.24
C GLY A 136 -17.05 4.48 3.19
N TRP A 137 -16.09 3.55 3.30
CA TRP A 137 -14.81 3.63 2.60
C TRP A 137 -14.85 2.86 1.30
N SER A 138 -15.10 3.57 0.21
CA SER A 138 -15.22 2.97 -1.10
C SER A 138 -14.14 3.50 -2.06
N ALA A 139 -13.32 2.56 -2.53
CA ALA A 139 -12.33 2.68 -3.59
C ALA A 139 -11.07 3.50 -3.26
N PHE A 140 -10.07 2.79 -2.73
CA PHE A 140 -8.67 3.20 -2.74
C PHE A 140 -8.11 3.05 -4.16
N LYS A 141 -7.67 4.16 -4.76
CA LYS A 141 -7.25 4.18 -6.17
C LYS A 141 -5.86 4.74 -6.34
N LYS A 142 -5.09 4.14 -7.23
CA LYS A 142 -3.83 4.66 -7.73
C LYS A 142 -4.05 5.33 -9.09
N TYR A 143 -3.46 6.49 -9.32
CA TYR A 143 -3.46 7.11 -10.64
C TYR A 143 -2.47 6.39 -11.55
N ASP A 144 -2.96 5.92 -12.69
CA ASP A 144 -2.13 5.40 -13.77
C ASP A 144 -1.88 6.50 -14.80
N ALA A 145 -0.60 6.85 -14.99
CA ALA A 145 -0.20 7.92 -15.88
C ALA A 145 -0.35 7.55 -17.36
N GLU A 146 -0.24 6.26 -17.70
CA GLU A 146 -0.34 5.79 -19.07
C GLU A 146 -1.79 5.88 -19.58
N SER A 147 -2.73 5.27 -18.85
CA SER A 147 -4.16 5.33 -19.19
C SER A 147 -4.85 6.62 -18.76
N LYS A 148 -4.17 7.46 -17.96
CA LYS A 148 -4.69 8.69 -17.34
C LYS A 148 -5.95 8.47 -16.49
N LYS A 149 -6.05 7.30 -15.86
CA LYS A 149 -7.23 6.88 -15.08
C LYS A 149 -6.86 6.54 -13.65
N TRP A 150 -7.85 6.66 -12.77
CA TRP A 150 -7.77 6.16 -11.42
C TRP A 150 -8.15 4.67 -11.40
N ILE A 151 -7.19 3.82 -11.07
CA ILE A 151 -7.36 2.37 -11.01
C ILE A 151 -7.56 1.97 -9.56
N GLU A 152 -8.64 1.24 -9.28
CA GLU A 152 -8.87 0.68 -7.96
C GLU A 152 -7.91 -0.46 -7.69
N ILE A 153 -7.21 -0.38 -6.56
CA ILE A 153 -6.37 -1.48 -6.08
C ILE A 153 -7.29 -2.48 -5.38
N LYS A 154 -7.44 -3.65 -6.01
CA LYS A 154 -8.34 -4.71 -5.56
C LYS A 154 -7.72 -5.52 -4.43
#